data_AF-A0AAW4YXZ2-F1
#
_entry.id   AF-A0AAW4YXZ2-F1
#
_cell.length_a   1.000
_cell.length_b   1.000
_cell.length_c   1.000
_cell.angle_alpha   90.00
_cell.angle_beta   90.00
_cell.angle_gamma   90.00
#
_symmetry.space_group_name_H-M   'P 1'
#
loop_
_entity.id
_entity.type
_entity.pdbx_description
1 polymer ?
#
loop_
_entity_poly.entity_id
_entity_poly.type
_entity_poly.pdbx_seq_one_letter_code
_entity_poly.pdbx_strand_id
1 'polypeptide(L)'
;MSAAPRKKLPIGIQAFDKLREGGYYYVDKTPQLHRLVVQGGYYFLSRPRRFGKSLLLDTLRCLFEGREALFEGLYIHDKWDWQVRHPVIRLSFADGVMQNREQLDERIRDQLFQHRERLGVPLRRETDIAGEFSALIRGTHEKYGQRVVVLVDEYDKPILDNLLEPERARELREGLKNLYSVLKDADPHLAFVLLTGVSKFSKVSLFSGLNNLNDVTLDAPYATICGYTDDDIDTVFAPELPGLERSQIKHWYNGYRWGGQDVTAVYNPFDVLLLFQKRQFGAYWFESATPTFLVEVLKQRGVFTPALDRWETEPELLGRFDVDDIATEALLFQTGYLTVKH
;
A
#
# COMPACT_ATOMS: atom_id res chain seq x y z
N MET A 1 -8.69 -33.23 -20.32
CA MET A 1 -9.15 -31.83 -20.32
C MET A 1 -7.93 -30.97 -20.64
N SER A 2 -7.94 -30.18 -21.71
CA SER A 2 -6.81 -29.28 -22.00
C SER A 2 -6.76 -28.22 -20.90
N ALA A 3 -5.64 -28.13 -20.18
CA ALA A 3 -5.44 -27.09 -19.18
C ALA A 3 -5.68 -25.72 -19.83
N ALA A 4 -6.37 -24.82 -19.14
CA ALA A 4 -6.54 -23.44 -19.60
C ALA A 4 -5.14 -22.84 -19.91
N PRO A 5 -5.02 -22.01 -20.96
CA PRO A 5 -3.72 -21.49 -21.37
C PRO A 5 -3.13 -20.61 -20.27
N ARG A 6 -1.81 -20.74 -20.06
CA ARG A 6 -1.07 -19.89 -19.12
C ARG A 6 -1.09 -18.44 -19.57
N LYS A 7 -1.26 -17.53 -18.59
CA LYS A 7 -1.16 -16.09 -18.79
C LYS A 7 0.23 -15.58 -18.39
N LYS A 8 0.52 -14.31 -18.68
CA LYS A 8 1.77 -13.69 -18.21
C LYS A 8 1.70 -13.44 -16.70
N LEU A 9 2.82 -13.64 -16.00
CA LEU A 9 2.93 -13.34 -14.57
C LEU A 9 3.17 -11.83 -14.36
N PRO A 10 2.38 -11.11 -13.55
CA PRO A 10 2.51 -9.65 -13.36
C PRO A 10 3.64 -9.26 -12.40
N ILE A 11 4.83 -9.83 -12.58
CA ILE A 11 5.98 -9.57 -11.70
C ILE A 11 6.45 -8.13 -11.90
N GLY A 12 6.39 -7.33 -10.83
CA GLY A 12 6.79 -5.92 -10.85
C GLY A 12 5.80 -4.99 -11.59
N ILE A 13 4.63 -5.47 -12.00
CA ILE A 13 3.61 -4.64 -12.63
C ILE A 13 2.75 -3.99 -11.54
N GLN A 14 2.73 -2.66 -11.54
CA GLN A 14 1.93 -1.85 -10.61
C GLN A 14 0.84 -1.05 -11.32
N ALA A 15 0.90 -0.94 -12.65
CA ALA A 15 -0.09 -0.26 -13.47
C ALA A 15 -1.23 -1.22 -13.80
N PHE A 16 -2.45 -0.88 -13.39
CA PHE A 16 -3.63 -1.72 -13.52
C PHE A 16 -4.07 -1.86 -14.99
N ASP A 17 -3.99 -0.78 -15.77
CA ASP A 17 -4.26 -0.79 -17.21
C ASP A 17 -3.33 -1.77 -17.95
N LYS A 18 -2.02 -1.67 -17.74
CA LYS A 18 -1.03 -2.61 -18.30
C LYS A 18 -1.32 -4.06 -17.94
N LEU A 19 -1.77 -4.31 -16.70
CA LEU A 19 -2.09 -5.65 -16.22
C LEU A 19 -3.31 -6.21 -16.94
N ARG A 20 -4.40 -5.44 -17.04
CA ARG A 20 -5.67 -5.85 -17.65
C ARG A 20 -5.56 -6.03 -19.16
N GLU A 21 -4.87 -5.11 -19.85
CA GLU A 21 -4.71 -5.13 -21.31
C GLU A 21 -3.64 -6.13 -21.77
N GLY A 22 -2.65 -6.41 -20.92
CA GLY A 22 -1.45 -7.18 -21.30
C GLY A 22 -1.58 -8.71 -21.27
N GLY A 23 -2.76 -9.24 -20.92
CA GLY A 23 -2.99 -10.68 -20.78
C GLY A 23 -2.30 -11.30 -19.57
N TYR A 24 -2.21 -10.56 -18.47
CA TYR A 24 -1.61 -11.03 -17.22
C TYR A 24 -2.62 -11.78 -16.33
N TYR A 25 -2.12 -12.60 -15.42
CA TYR A 25 -2.95 -13.06 -14.29
C TYR A 25 -3.37 -11.87 -13.44
N TYR A 26 -4.63 -11.86 -13.00
CA TYR A 26 -5.18 -10.87 -12.09
C TYR A 26 -6.07 -11.58 -11.09
N VAL A 27 -5.87 -11.30 -9.81
CA VAL A 27 -6.77 -11.72 -8.74
C VAL A 27 -7.69 -10.55 -8.43
N ASP A 28 -8.99 -10.78 -8.54
CA ASP A 28 -9.99 -9.74 -8.36
C ASP A 28 -10.14 -9.36 -6.88
N LYS A 29 -9.64 -8.17 -6.52
CA LYS A 29 -9.80 -7.56 -5.19
C LYS A 29 -10.87 -6.46 -5.17
N THR A 30 -11.62 -6.32 -6.26
CA THR A 30 -12.66 -5.30 -6.36
C THR A 30 -13.87 -5.49 -5.43
N PRO A 31 -14.19 -6.69 -4.88
CA PRO A 31 -15.17 -6.80 -3.79
C PRO A 31 -14.79 -6.01 -2.54
N GLN A 32 -13.52 -6.09 -2.11
CA GLN A 32 -13.02 -5.35 -0.96
C GLN A 32 -12.94 -3.85 -1.26
N LEU A 33 -12.53 -3.48 -2.49
CA LEU A 33 -12.54 -2.07 -2.92
C LEU A 33 -13.95 -1.49 -2.90
N HIS A 34 -14.94 -2.20 -3.43
CA HIS A 34 -16.34 -1.76 -3.42
C HIS A 34 -16.82 -1.46 -1.99
N ARG A 35 -16.50 -2.33 -1.03
CA ARG A 35 -16.81 -2.08 0.38
C ARG A 35 -16.14 -0.81 0.93
N LEU A 36 -14.86 -0.62 0.60
CA LEU A 36 -14.07 0.52 1.05
C LEU A 36 -14.62 1.85 0.50
N VAL A 37 -14.95 1.89 -0.80
CA VAL A 37 -15.42 3.13 -1.45
C VAL A 37 -16.85 3.49 -1.11
N VAL A 38 -17.74 2.51 -0.90
CA VAL A 38 -19.15 2.75 -0.54
C VAL A 38 -19.29 3.29 0.88
N GLN A 39 -18.42 2.85 1.80
CA GLN A 39 -18.38 3.39 3.17
C GLN A 39 -17.84 4.83 3.19
N GLY A 40 -17.03 5.21 2.20
CA GLY A 40 -16.48 6.55 2.03
C GLY A 40 -15.48 6.96 3.12
N GLY A 41 -14.80 8.09 2.89
CA GLY A 41 -13.97 8.72 3.92
C GLY A 41 -12.46 8.48 3.78
N TYR A 42 -11.79 8.41 4.92
CA TYR A 42 -10.33 8.48 5.05
C TYR A 42 -9.80 7.16 5.58
N TYR A 43 -8.97 6.50 4.79
CA TYR A 43 -8.46 5.18 5.08
C TYR A 43 -6.94 5.15 5.14
N PHE A 44 -6.46 4.24 5.98
CA PHE A 44 -5.07 3.87 6.10
C PHE A 44 -4.91 2.37 5.96
N LEU A 45 -3.95 1.94 5.13
CA LEU A 45 -3.62 0.53 4.92
C LEU A 45 -2.10 0.32 4.98
N SER A 46 -1.63 -0.34 6.02
CA SER A 46 -0.26 -0.85 6.09
C SER A 46 -0.21 -2.30 5.59
N ARG A 47 0.75 -2.56 4.68
CA ARG A 47 1.16 -3.92 4.29
C ARG A 47 2.66 -3.92 4.00
N PRO A 48 3.35 -5.06 4.16
CA PRO A 48 4.76 -5.17 3.87
C PRO A 48 5.06 -4.85 2.41
N ARG A 49 6.35 -4.64 2.11
CA ARG A 49 6.80 -4.45 0.73
C ARG A 49 6.39 -5.68 -0.11
N ARG A 50 5.97 -5.40 -1.36
CA ARG A 50 5.58 -6.39 -2.37
C ARG A 50 4.26 -7.15 -2.13
N PHE A 51 3.41 -6.66 -1.23
CA PHE A 51 2.05 -7.21 -1.03
C PHE A 51 0.98 -6.69 -2.00
N GLY A 52 1.33 -5.80 -2.94
CA GLY A 52 0.40 -5.30 -3.97
C GLY A 52 -0.26 -3.95 -3.68
N LYS A 53 0.22 -3.19 -2.67
CA LYS A 53 -0.33 -1.86 -2.31
C LYS A 53 -0.40 -0.88 -3.49
N SER A 54 0.69 -0.75 -4.25
CA SER A 54 0.76 0.18 -5.39
C SER A 54 -0.19 -0.21 -6.52
N LEU A 55 -0.40 -1.52 -6.76
CA LEU A 55 -1.40 -2.01 -7.71
C LEU A 55 -2.83 -1.75 -7.21
N LEU A 56 -3.08 -1.92 -5.91
CA LEU A 56 -4.36 -1.59 -5.28
C LEU A 56 -4.70 -0.11 -5.47
N LEU A 57 -3.74 0.79 -5.21
CA LEU A 57 -3.92 2.23 -5.44
C LEU A 57 -4.16 2.56 -6.91
N ASP A 58 -3.46 1.92 -7.83
CA ASP A 58 -3.68 2.16 -9.26
C ASP A 58 -5.04 1.61 -9.74
N THR A 59 -5.50 0.50 -9.15
CA THR A 59 -6.85 -0.03 -9.39
C THR A 59 -7.91 0.98 -8.92
N LEU A 60 -7.75 1.54 -7.71
CA LEU A 60 -8.63 2.60 -7.21
C LEU A 60 -8.60 3.86 -8.08
N ARG A 61 -7.42 4.29 -8.54
CA ARG A 61 -7.29 5.42 -9.49
C ARG A 61 -8.12 5.16 -10.74
N CYS A 62 -7.97 3.98 -11.37
CA CYS A 62 -8.70 3.64 -12.58
C CYS A 62 -10.22 3.55 -12.34
N LEU A 63 -10.64 3.06 -11.17
CA LEU A 63 -12.05 2.97 -10.78
C LEU A 63 -12.68 4.37 -10.68
N PHE A 64 -12.04 5.27 -9.91
CA PHE A 64 -12.53 6.64 -9.73
C PHE A 64 -12.43 7.50 -10.99
N GLU A 65 -11.45 7.28 -11.85
CA GLU A 65 -11.36 7.91 -13.18
C GLU A 65 -12.42 7.38 -14.17
N GLY A 66 -13.18 6.33 -13.81
CA GLY A 66 -14.24 5.77 -14.64
C GLY A 66 -13.75 5.00 -15.86
N ARG A 67 -12.60 4.30 -15.75
CA ARG A 67 -12.03 3.48 -16.83
C ARG A 67 -12.74 2.12 -16.96
N GLU A 68 -14.03 2.13 -17.29
CA GLU A 68 -14.95 0.99 -17.30
C GLU A 68 -14.39 -0.27 -17.97
N ALA A 69 -13.83 -0.15 -19.17
CA ALA A 69 -13.29 -1.27 -19.95
C ALA A 69 -12.25 -2.12 -19.18
N LEU A 70 -11.50 -1.53 -18.25
CA LEU A 70 -10.52 -2.26 -17.44
C LEU A 70 -11.16 -3.21 -16.42
N PHE A 71 -12.42 -2.94 -16.04
CA PHE A 71 -13.16 -3.66 -15.02
C PHE A 71 -14.12 -4.71 -15.57
N GLU A 72 -14.24 -4.85 -16.89
CA GLU A 72 -15.05 -5.90 -17.50
C GLU A 72 -14.71 -7.29 -16.94
N GLY A 73 -15.74 -8.00 -16.49
CA GLY A 73 -15.62 -9.33 -15.89
C GLY A 73 -15.10 -9.35 -14.44
N LEU A 74 -14.91 -8.19 -13.80
CA LEU A 74 -14.62 -8.08 -12.37
C LEU A 74 -15.91 -7.85 -11.57
N TYR A 75 -15.87 -8.18 -10.28
CA TYR A 75 -17.02 -8.09 -9.38
C TYR A 75 -17.66 -6.70 -9.32
N ILE A 76 -16.85 -5.64 -9.43
CA ILE A 76 -17.33 -4.26 -9.30
C ILE A 76 -17.99 -3.70 -10.57
N HIS A 77 -17.86 -4.38 -11.71
CA HIS A 77 -18.28 -3.85 -13.02
C HIS A 77 -19.75 -3.42 -13.07
N ASP A 78 -20.64 -4.25 -12.54
CA ASP A 78 -22.09 -4.04 -12.48
C ASP A 78 -22.56 -3.29 -11.21
N LYS A 79 -21.62 -2.92 -10.33
CA LYS A 79 -21.89 -2.31 -9.01
C LYS A 79 -21.36 -0.88 -8.90
N TRP A 80 -20.70 -0.38 -9.94
CA TRP A 80 -20.13 0.96 -9.98
C TRP A 80 -20.89 1.84 -10.97
N ASP A 81 -21.11 3.10 -10.60
CA ASP A 81 -21.68 4.08 -11.51
C ASP A 81 -20.57 4.71 -12.37
N TRP A 82 -20.40 4.19 -13.59
CA TRP A 82 -19.38 4.66 -14.54
C TRP A 82 -19.62 6.07 -15.08
N GLN A 83 -20.81 6.65 -14.86
CA GLN A 83 -21.10 8.04 -15.23
C GLN A 83 -20.48 9.02 -14.24
N VAL A 84 -20.28 8.61 -12.98
CA VAL A 84 -19.66 9.42 -11.94
C VAL A 84 -18.15 9.23 -11.96
N ARG A 85 -17.43 10.31 -12.28
CA ARG A 85 -15.97 10.31 -12.34
C ARG A 85 -15.41 11.32 -11.37
N HIS A 86 -14.41 10.90 -10.61
CA HIS A 86 -13.71 11.75 -9.66
C HIS A 86 -12.30 12.07 -10.16
N PRO A 87 -11.85 13.33 -10.09
CA PRO A 87 -10.45 13.65 -10.32
C PRO A 87 -9.60 13.05 -9.19
N VAL A 88 -8.54 12.34 -9.57
CA VAL A 88 -7.64 11.66 -8.62
C VAL A 88 -6.33 12.42 -8.53
N ILE A 89 -5.80 12.63 -7.32
CA ILE A 89 -4.43 13.09 -7.05
C ILE A 89 -3.69 11.92 -6.38
N ARG A 90 -2.53 11.53 -6.93
CA ARG A 90 -1.76 10.39 -6.43
C ARG A 90 -0.32 10.80 -6.10
N LEU A 91 -0.02 10.89 -4.82
CA LEU A 91 1.34 11.14 -4.33
C LEU A 91 2.04 9.81 -4.06
N SER A 92 3.31 9.70 -4.43
CA SER A 92 4.15 8.51 -4.21
C SER A 92 5.53 8.92 -3.72
N PHE A 93 5.97 8.32 -2.62
CA PHE A 93 7.33 8.48 -2.09
C PHE A 93 8.20 7.24 -2.32
N ALA A 94 7.78 6.34 -3.21
CA ALA A 94 8.50 5.12 -3.54
C ALA A 94 9.84 5.36 -4.26
N ASP A 95 9.99 6.49 -4.95
CA ASP A 95 11.16 6.78 -5.77
C ASP A 95 12.23 7.57 -5.03
N GLY A 96 13.46 7.04 -5.02
CA GLY A 96 14.63 7.67 -4.43
C GLY A 96 14.73 7.50 -2.90
N VAL A 97 15.74 8.14 -2.34
CA VAL A 97 15.97 8.25 -0.89
C VAL A 97 16.15 9.73 -0.58
N MET A 98 15.26 10.29 0.25
CA MET A 98 15.33 11.70 0.64
C MET A 98 16.34 11.84 1.78
N GLN A 99 17.39 12.61 1.54
CA GLN A 99 18.51 12.78 2.48
C GLN A 99 18.31 13.98 3.41
N ASN A 100 17.36 14.88 3.14
CA ASN A 100 17.06 16.05 3.96
C ASN A 100 15.68 16.64 3.60
N ARG A 101 15.28 17.68 4.34
CA ARG A 101 14.01 18.36 4.15
C ARG A 101 13.86 19.04 2.80
N GLU A 102 14.93 19.63 2.27
CA GLU A 102 14.90 20.33 0.99
C GLU A 102 14.55 19.36 -0.15
N GLN A 103 15.17 18.19 -0.20
CA GLN A 103 14.87 17.16 -1.20
C GLN A 103 13.43 16.64 -1.11
N LEU A 104 12.92 16.49 0.11
CA LEU A 104 11.51 16.12 0.32
C LEU A 104 10.58 17.21 -0.23
N ASP A 105 10.86 18.47 0.09
CA ASP A 105 10.04 19.62 -0.31
C ASP A 105 10.05 19.81 -1.84
N GLU A 106 11.22 19.65 -2.49
CA GLU A 106 11.36 19.64 -3.95
C GLU A 106 10.53 18.52 -4.59
N ARG A 107 10.63 17.29 -4.05
CA ARG A 107 9.87 16.16 -4.56
C ARG A 107 8.36 16.36 -4.42
N ILE A 108 7.91 16.94 -3.32
CA ILE A 108 6.48 17.23 -3.13
C ILE A 108 6.03 18.25 -4.16
N ARG A 109 6.77 19.36 -4.34
CA ARG A 109 6.42 20.40 -5.32
C ARG A 109 6.38 19.87 -6.75
N ASP A 110 7.33 19.02 -7.15
CA ASP A 110 7.34 18.37 -8.46
C ASP A 110 6.07 17.53 -8.69
N GLN A 111 5.68 16.71 -7.71
CA GLN A 111 4.44 15.92 -7.81
C GLN A 111 3.18 16.81 -7.88
N LEU A 112 3.12 17.88 -7.09
CA LEU A 112 2.01 18.84 -7.13
C LEU A 112 1.96 19.53 -8.50
N PHE A 113 3.11 19.91 -9.06
CA PHE A 113 3.21 20.52 -10.39
C PHE A 113 2.72 19.58 -11.48
N GLN A 114 3.19 18.33 -11.51
CA GLN A 114 2.74 17.32 -12.49
C GLN A 114 1.22 17.08 -12.42
N HIS A 115 0.65 17.08 -11.21
CA HIS A 115 -0.79 16.99 -11.06
C HIS A 115 -1.54 18.23 -11.51
N ARG A 116 -0.98 19.43 -11.29
CA ARG A 116 -1.54 20.68 -11.83
C ARG A 116 -1.59 20.65 -13.35
N GLU A 117 -0.52 20.22 -14.00
CA GLU A 117 -0.48 20.08 -15.45
C GLU A 117 -1.50 19.06 -15.95
N ARG A 118 -1.48 17.84 -15.40
CA ARG A 118 -2.39 16.76 -15.82
C ARG A 118 -3.86 17.12 -15.60
N LEU A 119 -4.20 17.75 -14.47
CA LEU A 119 -5.56 18.16 -14.15
C LEU A 119 -5.92 19.52 -14.77
N GLY A 120 -4.95 20.23 -15.36
CA GLY A 120 -5.08 21.58 -15.91
C GLY A 120 -5.58 22.61 -14.88
N VAL A 121 -5.01 22.58 -13.67
CA VAL A 121 -5.34 23.48 -12.56
C VAL A 121 -4.16 24.42 -12.32
N PRO A 122 -4.20 25.67 -12.82
CA PRO A 122 -3.06 26.57 -12.76
C PRO A 122 -2.70 26.95 -11.32
N LEU A 123 -1.41 27.17 -11.08
CA LEU A 123 -0.95 27.77 -9.83
C LEU A 123 -1.27 29.27 -9.86
N ARG A 124 -2.22 29.70 -9.03
CA ARG A 124 -2.64 31.11 -8.96
C ARG A 124 -1.71 31.97 -8.09
N ARG A 125 -1.08 31.34 -7.09
CA ARG A 125 -0.20 31.99 -6.12
C ARG A 125 0.77 30.95 -5.57
N GLU A 126 2.05 31.28 -5.55
CA GLU A 126 3.07 30.51 -4.84
C GLU A 126 2.92 30.71 -3.33
N THR A 127 2.93 29.60 -2.60
CA THR A 127 2.81 29.56 -1.12
C THR A 127 3.74 28.49 -0.57
N ASP A 128 3.54 28.07 0.68
CA ASP A 128 4.13 26.84 1.17
C ASP A 128 3.45 25.61 0.54
N ILE A 129 4.07 24.44 0.74
CA ILE A 129 3.59 23.15 0.23
C ILE A 129 2.15 22.85 0.65
N ALA A 130 1.79 23.16 1.90
CA ALA A 130 0.44 22.94 2.41
C ALA A 130 -0.58 23.81 1.66
N GLY A 131 -0.28 25.10 1.47
CA GLY A 131 -1.09 26.00 0.67
C GLY A 131 -1.20 25.57 -0.79
N GLU A 132 -0.11 25.12 -1.40
CA GLU A 132 -0.10 24.64 -2.78
C GLU A 132 -0.94 23.37 -2.96
N PHE A 133 -0.85 22.41 -2.04
CA PHE A 133 -1.63 21.19 -2.08
C PHE A 133 -3.13 21.47 -1.85
N SER A 134 -3.44 22.35 -0.88
CA SER A 134 -4.81 22.82 -0.62
C SER A 134 -5.41 23.49 -1.85
N ALA A 135 -4.66 24.39 -2.50
CA ALA A 135 -5.08 25.07 -3.71
C ALA A 135 -5.28 24.09 -4.89
N LEU A 136 -4.45 23.06 -5.01
CA LEU A 136 -4.63 22.01 -6.01
C LEU A 136 -5.94 21.25 -5.77
N ILE A 137 -6.21 20.79 -4.55
CA ILE A 137 -7.45 20.06 -4.23
C ILE A 137 -8.68 20.93 -4.50
N ARG A 138 -8.70 22.16 -3.97
CA ARG A 138 -9.83 23.10 -4.15
C ARG A 138 -10.06 23.45 -5.61
N GLY A 139 -9.00 23.84 -6.32
CA GLY A 139 -9.08 24.18 -7.74
C GLY A 139 -9.49 23.01 -8.62
N THR A 140 -9.11 21.78 -8.24
CA THR A 140 -9.56 20.57 -8.92
C THR A 140 -11.05 20.34 -8.70
N HIS A 141 -11.53 20.43 -7.45
CA HIS A 141 -12.97 20.32 -7.17
C HIS A 141 -13.78 21.39 -7.93
N GLU A 142 -13.35 22.65 -7.91
CA GLU A 142 -13.99 23.75 -8.64
C GLU A 142 -14.06 23.49 -10.15
N LYS A 143 -12.97 22.98 -10.75
CA LYS A 143 -12.88 22.77 -12.20
C LYS A 143 -13.76 21.62 -12.68
N TYR A 144 -13.77 20.50 -11.95
CA TYR A 144 -14.46 19.27 -12.39
C TYR A 144 -15.87 19.14 -11.82
N GLY A 145 -16.25 19.96 -10.83
CA GLY A 145 -17.54 19.87 -10.14
C GLY A 145 -17.72 18.59 -9.33
N GLN A 146 -16.64 17.82 -9.16
CA GLN A 146 -16.61 16.52 -8.49
C GLN A 146 -15.53 16.55 -7.41
N ARG A 147 -15.86 16.00 -6.25
CA ARG A 147 -14.93 15.92 -5.11
C ARG A 147 -13.71 15.07 -5.48
N VAL A 148 -12.56 15.45 -4.95
CA VAL A 148 -11.25 14.90 -5.33
C VAL A 148 -10.96 13.63 -4.54
N VAL A 149 -10.31 12.67 -5.20
CA VAL A 149 -9.78 11.47 -4.57
C VAL A 149 -8.29 11.67 -4.33
N VAL A 150 -7.80 11.45 -3.11
CA VAL A 150 -6.37 11.53 -2.79
C VAL A 150 -5.83 10.15 -2.42
N LEU A 151 -4.82 9.71 -3.15
CA LEU A 151 -4.14 8.44 -2.96
C LEU A 151 -2.66 8.71 -2.61
N VAL A 152 -2.15 8.11 -1.54
CA VAL A 152 -0.75 8.25 -1.14
C VAL A 152 -0.09 6.88 -1.02
N ASP A 153 0.99 6.68 -1.76
CA ASP A 153 1.81 5.47 -1.74
C ASP A 153 3.10 5.70 -0.96
N GLU A 154 3.49 4.69 -0.16
CA GLU A 154 4.68 4.71 0.71
C GLU A 154 4.79 5.98 1.57
N TYR A 155 3.69 6.37 2.24
CA TYR A 155 3.54 7.64 2.98
C TYR A 155 4.64 7.91 4.02
N ASP A 156 5.26 6.85 4.55
CA ASP A 156 6.24 6.86 5.64
C ASP A 156 7.67 6.58 5.17
N LYS A 157 7.87 6.25 3.90
CA LYS A 157 9.19 5.84 3.38
C LYS A 157 10.31 6.86 3.62
N PRO A 158 10.11 8.19 3.45
CA PRO A 158 11.16 9.16 3.76
C PRO A 158 11.64 9.09 5.22
N ILE A 159 10.75 8.78 6.16
CA ILE A 159 11.10 8.60 7.57
C ILE A 159 11.82 7.27 7.77
N LEU A 160 11.27 6.19 7.19
CA LEU A 160 11.81 4.83 7.33
C LEU A 160 13.24 4.70 6.80
N ASP A 161 13.54 5.34 5.67
CA ASP A 161 14.86 5.31 5.06
C ASP A 161 15.92 6.06 5.90
N ASN A 162 15.49 6.89 6.87
CA ASN A 162 16.36 7.70 7.72
C ASN A 162 16.23 7.36 9.22
N LEU A 163 15.69 6.19 9.57
CA LEU A 163 15.47 5.78 10.98
C LEU A 163 16.72 5.79 11.85
N LEU A 164 17.90 5.60 11.25
CA LEU A 164 19.18 5.60 11.97
C LEU A 164 19.72 7.01 12.25
N GLU A 165 19.07 8.04 11.71
CA GLU A 165 19.43 9.44 11.89
C GLU A 165 18.23 10.21 12.49
N PRO A 166 18.03 10.16 13.82
CA PRO A 166 16.80 10.63 14.46
C PRO A 166 16.41 12.08 14.14
N GLU A 167 17.39 12.99 14.09
CA GLU A 167 17.13 14.40 13.77
C GLU A 167 16.62 14.58 12.33
N ARG A 168 17.24 13.88 11.37
CA ARG A 168 16.80 13.89 9.97
C ARG A 168 15.41 13.27 9.83
N ALA A 169 15.17 12.14 10.49
CA ALA A 169 13.85 11.50 10.50
C ALA A 169 12.76 12.40 11.10
N ARG A 170 13.08 13.19 12.14
CA ARG A 170 12.18 14.19 12.72
C ARG A 170 11.89 15.34 11.75
N GLU A 171 12.91 15.85 11.08
CA GLU A 171 12.76 16.93 10.10
C GLU A 171 11.87 16.53 8.91
N LEU A 172 12.12 15.34 8.34
CA LEU A 172 11.31 14.76 7.26
C LEU A 172 9.87 14.50 7.71
N ARG A 173 9.69 14.04 8.95
CA ARG A 173 8.36 13.83 9.55
C ARG A 173 7.58 15.13 9.62
N GLU A 174 8.17 16.23 10.09
CA GLU A 174 7.46 17.51 10.15
C GLU A 174 7.10 18.03 8.75
N GLY A 175 7.93 17.76 7.72
CA GLY A 175 7.59 18.06 6.33
C GLY A 175 6.37 17.27 5.83
N LEU A 176 6.36 15.96 6.05
CA LEU A 176 5.23 15.10 5.69
C LEU A 176 3.95 15.45 6.47
N LYS A 177 4.08 15.77 7.76
CA LYS A 177 2.97 16.23 8.60
C LYS A 177 2.37 17.54 8.06
N ASN A 178 3.21 18.48 7.62
CA ASN A 178 2.75 19.71 6.98
C ASN A 178 1.92 19.41 5.73
N LEU A 179 2.40 18.52 4.85
CA LEU A 179 1.67 18.08 3.66
C LEU A 179 0.31 17.43 3.99
N TYR A 180 0.30 16.45 4.89
CA TYR A 180 -0.92 15.68 5.18
C TYR A 180 -1.95 16.48 6.00
N SER A 181 -1.52 17.50 6.75
CA SER A 181 -2.43 18.36 7.53
C SER A 181 -3.56 18.97 6.69
N VAL A 182 -3.27 19.25 5.41
CA VAL A 182 -4.21 19.82 4.42
C VAL A 182 -5.48 19.00 4.27
N LEU A 183 -5.39 17.67 4.39
CA LEU A 183 -6.50 16.75 4.13
C LEU A 183 -7.67 16.98 5.09
N LYS A 184 -7.41 17.49 6.30
CA LYS A 184 -8.45 17.78 7.30
C LYS A 184 -9.36 18.92 6.83
N ASP A 185 -8.78 20.06 6.47
CA ASP A 185 -9.54 21.25 6.08
C ASP A 185 -10.06 21.17 4.64
N ALA A 186 -9.53 20.24 3.85
CA ALA A 186 -9.98 19.94 2.50
C ALA A 186 -11.20 19.01 2.46
N ASP A 187 -11.72 18.53 3.59
CA ASP A 187 -12.83 17.57 3.66
C ASP A 187 -14.04 17.89 2.76
N PRO A 188 -14.55 19.13 2.68
CA PRO A 188 -15.66 19.47 1.78
C PRO A 188 -15.36 19.23 0.29
N HIS A 189 -14.08 19.12 -0.07
CA HIS A 189 -13.58 18.93 -1.42
C HIS A 189 -13.10 17.50 -1.69
N LEU A 190 -13.15 16.60 -0.70
CA LEU A 190 -12.63 15.24 -0.81
C LEU A 190 -13.76 14.21 -0.89
N ALA A 191 -13.63 13.27 -1.83
CA ALA A 191 -14.53 12.13 -1.97
C ALA A 191 -14.01 10.92 -1.21
N PHE A 192 -12.70 10.71 -1.28
CA PHE A 192 -12.04 9.52 -0.75
C PHE A 192 -10.56 9.80 -0.55
N VAL A 193 -10.00 9.28 0.54
CA VAL A 193 -8.58 9.38 0.84
C VAL A 193 -8.06 8.01 1.26
N LEU A 194 -6.98 7.53 0.65
CA LEU A 194 -6.28 6.32 1.09
C LEU A 194 -4.77 6.54 1.12
N LEU A 195 -4.19 6.31 2.30
CA LEU A 195 -2.76 6.31 2.51
C LEU A 195 -2.28 4.88 2.72
N THR A 196 -1.21 4.51 2.04
CA THR A 196 -0.58 3.20 2.18
C THR A 196 0.89 3.32 2.50
N GLY A 197 1.41 2.35 3.24
CA GLY A 197 2.83 2.29 3.62
C GLY A 197 3.20 0.95 4.19
N VAL A 198 4.43 0.87 4.70
CA VAL A 198 4.92 -0.35 5.35
C VAL A 198 4.57 -0.32 6.83
N SER A 199 4.67 0.83 7.49
CA SER A 199 4.60 0.90 8.94
C SER A 199 3.43 1.72 9.48
N LYS A 200 2.98 1.40 10.70
CA LYS A 200 1.98 2.19 11.44
C LYS A 200 2.61 3.26 12.34
N PHE A 201 3.92 3.20 12.59
CA PHE A 201 4.59 4.06 13.58
C PHE A 201 4.48 5.54 13.23
N SER A 202 4.55 5.87 11.95
CA SER A 202 4.41 7.27 11.51
C SER A 202 2.97 7.76 11.61
N LYS A 203 1.97 6.89 11.81
CA LYS A 203 0.56 7.29 11.89
C LYS A 203 0.28 8.20 13.09
N VAL A 204 0.77 7.84 14.28
CA VAL A 204 0.46 8.53 15.55
C VAL A 204 1.04 9.95 15.57
N SER A 205 2.22 10.15 14.95
CA SER A 205 2.90 11.45 14.93
C SER A 205 2.55 12.31 13.70
N LEU A 206 2.33 11.71 12.52
CA LEU A 206 1.98 12.44 11.29
C LEU A 206 0.51 12.86 11.23
N PHE A 207 -0.39 12.10 11.85
CA PHE A 207 -1.84 12.29 11.70
C PHE A 207 -2.53 12.71 12.99
N SER A 208 -1.80 13.23 13.98
CA SER A 208 -2.38 13.81 15.19
C SER A 208 -3.38 14.95 14.92
N GLY A 209 -3.35 15.55 13.71
CA GLY A 209 -4.36 16.50 13.23
C GLY A 209 -5.52 15.88 12.45
N LEU A 210 -5.38 14.64 11.96
CA LEU A 210 -6.30 13.92 11.07
C LEU A 210 -7.10 12.86 11.88
N ASN A 211 -8.07 13.34 12.66
CA ASN A 211 -8.81 12.51 13.62
C ASN A 211 -9.76 11.47 12.99
N ASN A 212 -9.93 11.49 11.66
CA ASN A 212 -10.92 10.66 10.95
C ASN A 212 -10.28 9.53 10.13
N LEU A 213 -8.96 9.30 10.23
CA LEU A 213 -8.26 8.30 9.44
C LEU A 213 -8.50 6.88 10.00
N ASN A 214 -9.41 6.13 9.36
CA ASN A 214 -9.74 4.77 9.71
C ASN A 214 -8.62 3.80 9.27
N ASP A 215 -8.03 3.07 10.22
CA ASP A 215 -7.00 2.06 9.93
C ASP A 215 -7.63 0.71 9.66
N VAL A 216 -7.67 0.32 8.38
CA VAL A 216 -8.25 -0.96 7.92
C VAL A 216 -7.22 -2.09 7.89
N THR A 217 -6.01 -1.88 8.42
CA THR A 217 -4.90 -2.83 8.32
C THR A 217 -5.22 -4.18 8.96
N LEU A 218 -5.88 -4.19 10.13
CA LEU A 218 -6.21 -5.40 10.89
C LEU A 218 -7.70 -5.75 10.84
N ASP A 219 -8.47 -5.02 10.04
CA ASP A 219 -9.89 -5.24 9.87
C ASP A 219 -10.12 -6.52 9.05
N ALA A 220 -10.80 -7.50 9.65
CA ALA A 220 -11.09 -8.78 9.03
C ALA A 220 -11.69 -8.67 7.60
N PRO A 221 -12.64 -7.74 7.31
CA PRO A 221 -13.13 -7.51 5.96
C PRO A 221 -12.09 -7.18 4.88
N TYR A 222 -10.95 -6.61 5.29
CA TYR A 222 -9.90 -6.11 4.40
C TYR A 222 -8.62 -6.95 4.51
N ALA A 223 -8.63 -8.06 5.25
CA ALA A 223 -7.47 -8.89 5.46
C ALA A 223 -6.83 -9.38 4.16
N THR A 224 -7.65 -9.78 3.18
CA THR A 224 -7.24 -10.32 1.88
C THR A 224 -7.21 -9.27 0.77
N ILE A 225 -7.33 -7.98 1.09
CA ILE A 225 -7.31 -6.88 0.10
C ILE A 225 -5.97 -6.82 -0.66
N CYS A 226 -4.91 -7.31 -0.01
CA CYS A 226 -3.56 -7.50 -0.54
C CYS A 226 -3.12 -8.93 -0.22
N GLY A 227 -2.33 -9.55 -1.09
CA GLY A 227 -2.00 -10.97 -0.97
C GLY A 227 -2.90 -11.89 -1.80
N TYR A 228 -2.49 -13.15 -1.92
CA TYR A 228 -3.32 -14.21 -2.52
C TYR A 228 -3.86 -15.12 -1.43
N THR A 229 -5.02 -15.72 -1.63
CA THR A 229 -5.62 -16.72 -0.74
C THR A 229 -5.38 -18.13 -1.28
N ASP A 230 -5.72 -19.16 -0.50
CA ASP A 230 -5.71 -20.54 -1.02
C ASP A 230 -6.60 -20.65 -2.28
N ASP A 231 -7.79 -20.04 -2.28
CA ASP A 231 -8.71 -20.02 -3.42
C ASP A 231 -8.11 -19.34 -4.66
N ASP A 232 -7.40 -18.21 -4.48
CA ASP A 232 -6.73 -17.53 -5.58
C ASP A 232 -5.67 -18.42 -6.26
N ILE A 233 -4.91 -19.19 -5.46
CA ILE A 233 -3.90 -20.12 -5.98
C ILE A 233 -4.57 -21.27 -6.75
N ASP A 234 -5.68 -21.79 -6.22
CA ASP A 234 -6.35 -22.98 -6.74
C ASP A 234 -7.27 -22.68 -7.93
N THR A 235 -7.64 -21.41 -8.15
CA THR A 235 -8.51 -20.98 -9.25
C THR A 235 -7.74 -20.16 -10.29
N VAL A 236 -7.29 -18.96 -9.94
CA VAL A 236 -6.65 -18.00 -10.87
C VAL A 236 -5.33 -18.55 -11.38
N PHE A 237 -4.54 -19.17 -10.50
CA PHE A 237 -3.21 -19.71 -10.83
C PHE A 237 -3.22 -21.22 -11.09
N ALA A 238 -4.38 -21.87 -11.21
CA ALA A 238 -4.49 -23.30 -11.50
C ALA A 238 -3.60 -23.78 -12.68
N PRO A 239 -3.47 -23.03 -13.81
CA PRO A 239 -2.60 -23.43 -14.91
C PRO A 239 -1.09 -23.47 -14.58
N GLU A 240 -0.66 -22.80 -13.50
CA GLU A 240 0.72 -22.80 -13.04
C GLU A 240 1.04 -23.98 -12.12
N LEU A 241 0.04 -24.62 -11.51
CA LEU A 241 0.24 -25.68 -10.52
C LEU A 241 0.89 -26.99 -11.04
N PRO A 242 0.73 -27.44 -12.30
CA PRO A 242 1.31 -28.71 -12.75
C PRO A 242 2.83 -28.80 -12.54
N GLY A 243 3.28 -29.78 -11.75
CA GLY A 243 4.70 -29.97 -11.40
C GLY A 243 5.17 -29.19 -10.16
N LEU A 244 4.24 -28.59 -9.41
CA LEU A 244 4.49 -28.00 -8.09
C LEU A 244 3.59 -28.68 -7.04
N GLU A 245 4.15 -29.02 -5.89
CA GLU A 245 3.41 -29.60 -4.78
C GLU A 245 2.66 -28.51 -4.00
N ARG A 246 1.32 -28.55 -4.01
CA ARG A 246 0.47 -27.52 -3.40
C ARG A 246 0.72 -27.33 -1.91
N SER A 247 1.04 -28.41 -1.20
CA SER A 247 1.42 -28.41 0.22
C SER A 247 2.72 -27.64 0.46
N GLN A 248 3.70 -27.78 -0.44
CA GLN A 248 4.95 -27.03 -0.39
C GLN A 248 4.72 -25.54 -0.68
N ILE A 249 3.86 -25.18 -1.65
CA ILE A 249 3.50 -23.77 -1.90
C ILE A 249 2.93 -23.14 -0.62
N LYS A 250 2.01 -23.85 0.04
CA LYS A 250 1.42 -23.38 1.30
C LYS A 250 2.45 -23.24 2.42
N HIS A 251 3.33 -24.22 2.57
CA HIS A 251 4.36 -24.19 3.61
C HIS A 251 5.37 -23.04 3.42
N TRP A 252 5.79 -22.79 2.19
CA TRP A 252 6.82 -21.78 1.89
C TRP A 252 6.29 -20.35 1.90
N TYR A 253 5.05 -20.14 1.44
CA TYR A 253 4.62 -18.81 1.02
C TYR A 253 3.31 -18.32 1.66
N ASN A 254 2.55 -19.19 2.32
CA ASN A 254 1.34 -18.81 3.07
C ASN A 254 1.67 -18.60 4.55
N GLY A 255 0.73 -17.99 5.27
CA GLY A 255 0.75 -17.89 6.72
C GLY A 255 0.54 -16.48 7.25
N TYR A 256 0.53 -15.48 6.37
CA TYR A 256 0.36 -14.09 6.78
C TYR A 256 -1.09 -13.77 7.13
N ARG A 257 -1.38 -13.54 8.41
CA ARG A 257 -2.67 -13.05 8.89
C ARG A 257 -2.65 -11.56 9.21
N TRP A 258 -3.66 -10.85 8.73
CA TRP A 258 -3.91 -9.42 8.99
C TRP A 258 -5.12 -9.25 9.89
N GLY A 259 -4.97 -9.64 11.16
CA GLY A 259 -6.03 -9.63 12.17
C GLY A 259 -5.93 -10.84 13.10
N GLY A 260 -7.04 -11.22 13.72
CA GLY A 260 -7.11 -12.39 14.62
C GLY A 260 -6.98 -13.74 13.90
N GLN A 261 -6.98 -14.83 14.66
CA GLN A 261 -6.77 -16.19 14.15
C GLN A 261 -7.78 -16.63 13.07
N ASP A 262 -9.03 -16.17 13.18
CA ASP A 262 -10.13 -16.53 12.28
C ASP A 262 -10.03 -15.87 10.90
N VAL A 263 -9.07 -14.95 10.74
CA VAL A 263 -8.84 -14.24 9.50
C VAL A 263 -8.07 -15.12 8.52
N THR A 264 -8.52 -15.10 7.26
CA THR A 264 -7.88 -15.83 6.16
C THR A 264 -6.42 -15.42 6.02
N ALA A 265 -5.52 -16.39 6.08
CA ALA A 265 -4.10 -16.18 5.81
C ALA A 265 -3.89 -15.94 4.31
N VAL A 266 -2.92 -15.08 4.00
CA VAL A 266 -2.55 -14.76 2.63
C VAL A 266 -1.12 -15.17 2.31
N TYR A 267 -0.91 -15.46 1.04
CA TYR A 267 0.38 -15.62 0.41
C TYR A 267 0.98 -14.27 0.06
N ASN A 268 2.30 -14.17 0.16
CA ASN A 268 3.05 -13.07 -0.44
C ASN A 268 2.93 -13.15 -1.98
N PRO A 269 2.35 -12.14 -2.66
CA PRO A 269 2.16 -12.19 -4.11
C PRO A 269 3.46 -12.36 -4.89
N PHE A 270 4.52 -11.68 -4.46
CA PHE A 270 5.77 -11.64 -5.20
C PHE A 270 6.51 -12.98 -5.14
N ASP A 271 6.50 -13.63 -3.97
CA ASP A 271 7.05 -14.98 -3.81
C ASP A 271 6.35 -15.99 -4.72
N VAL A 272 5.02 -16.00 -4.70
CA VAL A 272 4.21 -16.92 -5.50
C VAL A 272 4.48 -16.71 -6.99
N LEU A 273 4.53 -15.46 -7.45
CA LEU A 273 4.81 -15.17 -8.85
C LEU A 273 6.23 -15.60 -9.25
N LEU A 274 7.24 -15.43 -8.38
CA LEU A 274 8.60 -15.89 -8.65
C LEU A 274 8.72 -17.42 -8.62
N LEU A 275 7.99 -18.11 -7.73
CA LEU A 275 7.87 -19.56 -7.77
C LEU A 275 7.34 -20.01 -9.13
N PHE A 276 6.24 -19.42 -9.61
CA PHE A 276 5.66 -19.81 -10.89
C PHE A 276 6.58 -19.52 -12.07
N GLN A 277 7.36 -18.45 -12.01
CA GLN A 277 8.34 -18.12 -13.05
C GLN A 277 9.55 -19.07 -13.03
N LYS A 278 10.16 -19.28 -11.86
CA LYS A 278 11.43 -20.01 -11.71
C LYS A 278 11.24 -21.52 -11.57
N ARG A 279 10.04 -21.97 -11.19
CA ARG A 279 9.69 -23.37 -10.88
C ARG A 279 10.56 -23.98 -9.78
N GLN A 280 11.04 -23.15 -8.84
CA GLN A 280 11.89 -23.57 -7.73
C GLN A 280 11.38 -22.94 -6.44
N PHE A 281 11.43 -23.67 -5.33
CA PHE A 281 11.14 -23.11 -4.02
C PHE A 281 12.37 -22.36 -3.50
N GLY A 282 12.13 -21.23 -2.84
CA GLY A 282 13.18 -20.35 -2.34
C GLY A 282 12.62 -19.13 -1.60
N ALA A 283 13.46 -18.49 -0.80
CA ALA A 283 13.11 -17.36 0.06
C ALA A 283 13.12 -16.02 -0.71
N TYR A 284 12.33 -15.92 -1.79
CA TYR A 284 12.42 -14.81 -2.73
C TYR A 284 12.11 -13.43 -2.14
N TRP A 285 11.23 -13.36 -1.14
CA TRP A 285 10.86 -12.12 -0.48
C TRP A 285 11.96 -11.62 0.45
N PHE A 286 12.68 -12.50 1.15
CA PHE A 286 13.85 -12.11 1.93
C PHE A 286 14.95 -11.50 1.03
N GLU A 287 15.22 -12.13 -0.11
CA GLU A 287 16.28 -11.68 -1.02
C GLU A 287 16.00 -10.32 -1.67
N SER A 288 14.74 -9.91 -1.70
CA SER A 288 14.32 -8.81 -2.58
C SER A 288 13.57 -7.68 -1.87
N ALA A 289 12.90 -7.97 -0.76
CA ALA A 289 12.04 -7.00 -0.06
C ALA A 289 12.59 -6.53 1.28
N THR A 290 13.67 -7.13 1.79
CA THR A 290 14.24 -6.76 3.09
C THR A 290 14.69 -5.31 3.08
N PRO A 291 14.05 -4.43 3.88
CA PRO A 291 14.49 -3.06 3.99
C PRO A 291 15.87 -3.02 4.67
N THR A 292 16.81 -2.26 4.11
CA THR A 292 18.16 -2.12 4.69
C THR A 292 18.09 -1.65 6.15
N PHE A 293 17.18 -0.72 6.46
CA PHE A 293 16.97 -0.23 7.81
C PHE A 293 16.61 -1.36 8.80
N LEU A 294 15.84 -2.37 8.37
CA LEU A 294 15.43 -3.47 9.24
C LEU A 294 16.64 -4.29 9.65
N VAL A 295 17.50 -4.63 8.68
CA VAL A 295 18.72 -5.41 8.94
C VAL A 295 19.65 -4.66 9.88
N GLU A 296 19.81 -3.35 9.65
CA GLU A 296 20.68 -2.51 10.47
C GLU A 296 20.14 -2.32 11.89
N VAL A 297 18.83 -2.11 12.05
CA VAL A 297 18.18 -2.02 13.36
C VAL A 297 18.28 -3.33 14.13
N LEU A 298 18.02 -4.48 13.49
CA LEU A 298 18.17 -5.79 14.13
C LEU A 298 19.62 -6.06 14.54
N LYS A 299 20.60 -5.64 13.72
CA LYS A 299 22.03 -5.74 14.03
C LYS A 299 22.43 -4.86 15.21
N GLN A 300 21.97 -3.61 15.27
CA GLN A 300 22.23 -2.71 16.40
C GLN A 300 21.62 -3.25 17.71
N ARG A 301 20.45 -3.88 17.63
CA ARG A 301 19.75 -4.48 18.77
C ARG A 301 20.30 -5.85 19.17
N GLY A 302 21.29 -6.38 18.47
CA GLY A 302 21.89 -7.69 18.75
C GLY A 302 20.90 -8.86 18.57
N VAL A 303 19.86 -8.70 17.73
CA VAL A 303 18.84 -9.72 17.54
C VAL A 303 19.41 -10.88 16.72
N PHE A 304 19.45 -12.07 17.31
CA PHE A 304 19.97 -13.28 16.68
C PHE A 304 18.88 -13.98 15.84
N THR A 305 19.10 -14.05 14.53
CA THR A 305 18.13 -14.52 13.51
C THR A 305 17.58 -15.96 13.69
N PRO A 306 18.31 -16.94 14.25
CA PRO A 306 17.79 -18.29 14.52
C PRO A 306 16.68 -18.39 15.56
N ALA A 307 16.38 -17.33 16.32
CA ALA A 307 15.33 -17.31 17.34
C ALA A 307 14.00 -16.70 16.85
N LEU A 308 13.93 -16.25 15.59
CA LEU A 308 12.73 -15.63 15.02
C LEU A 308 11.57 -16.62 14.80
N ASP A 309 11.85 -17.93 14.79
CA ASP A 309 10.85 -18.99 14.63
C ASP A 309 9.97 -19.20 15.88
N ARG A 310 10.41 -18.72 17.05
CA ARG A 310 9.78 -18.93 18.38
C ARG A 310 9.43 -17.64 19.11
N TRP A 311 9.34 -16.51 18.39
CA TRP A 311 9.08 -15.22 19.02
C TRP A 311 7.58 -15.01 19.28
N GLU A 312 7.19 -14.96 20.54
CA GLU A 312 5.84 -14.66 21.01
C GLU A 312 5.80 -13.24 21.60
N THR A 313 4.75 -12.47 21.31
CA THR A 313 4.58 -11.11 21.83
C THR A 313 3.11 -10.82 22.08
N GLU A 314 2.81 -9.95 23.05
CA GLU A 314 1.45 -9.52 23.35
C GLU A 314 0.91 -8.58 22.25
N PRO A 315 -0.37 -8.70 21.83
CA PRO A 315 -0.98 -7.80 20.85
C PRO A 315 -0.86 -6.31 21.20
N GLU A 316 -0.83 -5.95 22.49
CA GLU A 316 -0.62 -4.56 22.93
C GLU A 316 0.78 -4.02 22.59
N LEU A 317 1.81 -4.88 22.51
CA LEU A 317 3.18 -4.51 22.14
C LEU A 317 3.32 -4.30 20.63
N LEU A 318 2.49 -4.98 19.82
CA LEU A 318 2.31 -4.64 18.40
C LEU A 318 1.67 -3.25 18.22
N GLY A 319 1.22 -2.60 19.30
CA GLY A 319 0.61 -1.26 19.34
C GLY A 319 1.44 -0.17 20.06
N ARG A 320 2.59 -0.50 20.69
CA ARG A 320 3.44 0.49 21.39
C ARG A 320 4.41 1.15 20.41
N PHE A 321 4.25 2.46 20.19
CA PHE A 321 4.87 3.15 19.06
C PHE A 321 5.38 4.55 19.43
N ASP A 322 6.63 4.65 19.86
CA ASP A 322 7.40 5.90 19.80
C ASP A 322 8.58 5.71 18.85
N VAL A 323 8.97 6.75 18.12
CA VAL A 323 10.16 6.66 17.25
C VAL A 323 11.45 6.53 18.08
N ASP A 324 11.38 6.96 19.34
CA ASP A 324 12.47 6.77 20.29
C ASP A 324 12.44 5.37 20.96
N ASP A 325 11.32 4.61 20.88
CA ASP A 325 11.18 3.25 21.46
C ASP A 325 10.22 2.36 20.64
N ILE A 326 10.73 1.82 19.53
CA ILE A 326 9.99 0.89 18.66
C ILE A 326 10.24 -0.55 19.11
N ALA A 327 9.20 -1.31 19.49
CA ALA A 327 9.33 -2.74 19.76
C ALA A 327 9.79 -3.53 18.51
N THR A 328 10.74 -4.46 18.68
CA THR A 328 11.33 -5.25 17.57
C THR A 328 10.26 -6.08 16.87
N GLU A 329 9.28 -6.58 17.62
CA GLU A 329 8.20 -7.43 17.17
C GLU A 329 7.22 -6.68 16.28
N ALA A 330 6.91 -5.44 16.64
CA ALA A 330 6.11 -4.55 15.80
C ALA A 330 6.82 -4.26 14.46
N LEU A 331 8.14 -4.04 14.50
CA LEU A 331 8.95 -3.79 13.31
C LEU A 331 8.92 -5.02 12.39
N LEU A 332 9.17 -6.21 12.93
CA LEU A 332 9.16 -7.46 12.19
C LEU A 332 7.76 -7.78 11.62
N PHE A 333 6.68 -7.59 12.37
CA PHE A 333 5.31 -7.81 11.86
C PHE A 333 4.99 -6.88 10.69
N GLN A 334 5.24 -5.58 10.83
CA GLN A 334 4.92 -4.58 9.80
C GLN A 334 5.80 -4.73 8.56
N THR A 335 7.05 -5.14 8.74
CA THR A 335 7.95 -5.48 7.65
C THR A 335 7.67 -6.87 7.08
N GLY A 336 6.76 -7.67 7.64
CA GLY A 336 6.29 -8.96 7.12
C GLY A 336 7.11 -10.19 7.57
N TYR A 337 7.97 -10.08 8.57
CA TYR A 337 8.80 -11.17 9.10
C TYR A 337 8.15 -11.89 10.28
N LEU A 338 7.12 -11.32 10.89
CA LEU A 338 6.26 -11.98 11.87
C LEU A 338 4.82 -12.03 11.38
N THR A 339 4.07 -13.00 11.88
CA THR A 339 2.63 -13.12 11.66
C THR A 339 1.92 -13.56 12.93
N VAL A 340 0.62 -13.25 13.04
CA VAL A 340 -0.20 -13.63 14.20
C VAL A 340 -0.54 -15.12 14.09
N LYS A 341 -0.11 -15.89 15.10
CA LYS A 341 -0.41 -17.33 15.24
C LYS A 341 -1.36 -17.63 16.40
N HIS A 342 -1.47 -16.73 17.38
CA HIS A 342 -2.23 -16.90 18.62
C HIS A 342 -3.05 -15.63 18.93
#